data_AF-A0A7U9T4A8-F1
#
_entry.id   AF-A0A7U9T4A8-F1
#
_cell.length_a   1.000
_cell.length_b   1.000
_cell.length_c   1.000
_cell.angle_alpha   90.00
_cell.angle_beta   90.00
_cell.angle_gamma   90.00
#
_symmetry.space_group_name_H-M   'P 1'
#
loop_
_entity.id
_entity.type
_entity.pdbx_description
1 polymer ?
#
loop_
_entity_poly.entity_id
_entity_poly.type
_entity_poly.pdbx_seq_one_letter_code
_entity_poly.pdbx_strand_id
1 'polypeptide(L)'
;MDDTYRILAHGRTVSNDTWQTGLNNNDLIIGPSGAGKTRGYVIPNILQCSESMVIADTKGAICPEVGPILAQEGYKVVEINLADCALSPYGYNPLACIRPDREGHYREQDILTLAACMVPVESRHDPYWCCCPFFLT
;
A
#
# COMPACT_ATOMS: atom_id res chain seq x y z
N MET A 1 -14.02 18.70 -12.70
CA MET A 1 -13.92 17.53 -11.81
C MET A 1 -14.14 16.36 -12.73
N ASP A 2 -13.10 15.61 -13.01
CA ASP A 2 -13.21 14.45 -13.91
C ASP A 2 -13.84 13.31 -13.10
N ASP A 3 -14.96 12.79 -13.57
CA ASP A 3 -15.65 11.67 -12.94
C ASP A 3 -14.80 10.41 -13.08
N THR A 4 -14.16 9.98 -11.98
CA THR A 4 -13.37 8.75 -11.92
C THR A 4 -14.26 7.56 -11.57
N TYR A 5 -13.93 6.39 -12.11
CA TYR A 5 -14.69 5.16 -11.91
C TYR A 5 -13.75 3.96 -11.80
N ARG A 6 -14.20 2.91 -11.13
CA ARG A 6 -13.52 1.60 -11.08
C ARG A 6 -14.17 0.61 -12.03
N ILE A 7 -13.35 -0.18 -12.70
CA ILE A 7 -13.78 -1.26 -13.58
C ILE A 7 -13.92 -2.55 -12.75
N LEU A 8 -15.14 -3.06 -12.63
CA LEU A 8 -15.42 -4.29 -11.87
C LEU A 8 -15.44 -5.53 -12.76
N ALA A 9 -16.03 -5.41 -13.94
CA ALA A 9 -16.13 -6.47 -14.94
C ALA A 9 -16.43 -5.88 -16.33
N HIS A 10 -16.53 -6.74 -17.34
CA HIS A 10 -16.91 -6.31 -18.68
C HIS A 10 -18.27 -5.59 -18.66
N GLY A 11 -18.29 -4.33 -19.10
CA GLY A 11 -19.47 -3.47 -19.10
C GLY A 11 -19.98 -3.10 -17.71
N ARG A 12 -19.20 -3.32 -16.65
CA ARG A 12 -19.57 -3.00 -15.26
C ARG A 12 -18.53 -2.08 -14.64
N THR A 13 -18.93 -0.84 -14.39
CA THR A 13 -18.14 0.17 -13.71
C THR A 13 -18.93 0.75 -12.53
N VAL A 14 -18.22 1.31 -11.55
CA VAL A 14 -18.80 2.00 -10.40
C VAL A 14 -18.07 3.32 -10.20
N SER A 15 -18.80 4.40 -9.94
CA SER A 15 -18.24 5.72 -9.65
C SER A 15 -17.34 5.67 -8.39
N ASN A 16 -16.26 6.44 -8.40
CA ASN A 16 -15.42 6.61 -7.21
C ASN A 16 -15.93 7.71 -6.28
N ASP A 17 -16.96 8.45 -6.67
CA ASP A 17 -17.61 9.40 -5.78
C ASP A 17 -18.40 8.65 -4.68
N THR A 18 -17.87 8.68 -3.46
CA THR A 18 -18.47 8.04 -2.28
C THR A 18 -19.75 8.75 -1.82
N TRP A 19 -19.93 10.03 -2.15
CA TRP A 19 -21.18 10.76 -1.86
C TRP A 19 -22.29 10.32 -2.79
N GLN A 20 -21.95 10.06 -4.06
CA GLN A 20 -22.90 9.56 -5.05
C GLN A 20 -23.26 8.10 -4.79
N THR A 21 -22.27 7.26 -4.47
CA THR A 21 -22.47 5.80 -4.32
C THR A 21 -22.93 5.39 -2.91
N GLY A 22 -22.61 6.18 -1.88
CA GLY A 22 -22.82 5.80 -0.49
C GLY A 22 -21.94 4.63 -0.02
N LEU A 23 -20.89 4.28 -0.78
CA LEU A 23 -20.00 3.14 -0.52
C LEU A 23 -18.60 3.61 -0.09
N ASN A 24 -17.86 2.73 0.58
CA ASN A 24 -16.48 3.00 1.03
C ASN A 24 -15.40 2.66 -0.01
N ASN A 25 -15.80 2.32 -1.24
CA ASN A 25 -14.93 1.96 -2.37
C ASN A 25 -13.91 0.85 -2.11
N ASN A 26 -14.22 -0.09 -1.21
CA ASN A 26 -13.41 -1.29 -1.03
C ASN A 26 -13.93 -2.43 -1.92
N ASP A 27 -13.05 -2.99 -2.74
CA ASP A 27 -13.37 -4.12 -3.63
C ASP A 27 -12.63 -5.39 -3.18
N LEU A 28 -13.36 -6.51 -3.06
CA LEU A 28 -12.81 -7.82 -2.69
C LEU A 28 -12.89 -8.78 -3.89
N ILE A 29 -11.73 -9.15 -4.43
CA ILE A 29 -11.62 -9.96 -5.65
C ILE A 29 -11.16 -11.37 -5.27
N ILE A 30 -12.06 -12.35 -5.41
CA ILE A 30 -11.81 -13.76 -5.05
C ILE A 30 -11.72 -14.60 -6.32
N GLY A 31 -10.73 -15.49 -6.38
CA GLY A 31 -10.62 -16.47 -7.46
C GLY A 31 -9.42 -17.40 -7.26
N PRO A 32 -9.37 -18.56 -7.95
CA PRO A 32 -8.25 -19.48 -7.86
C PRO A 32 -6.95 -18.87 -8.42
N SER A 33 -5.81 -19.52 -8.16
CA SER A 33 -4.56 -19.16 -8.84
C SER A 33 -4.74 -19.30 -10.35
N GLY A 34 -4.18 -18.37 -11.13
CA GLY A 34 -4.34 -18.37 -12.59
C GLY A 34 -5.67 -17.81 -13.11
N ALA A 35 -6.63 -17.44 -12.25
CA ALA A 35 -7.92 -16.87 -12.67
C ALA A 35 -7.84 -15.48 -13.34
N GLY A 36 -6.63 -14.93 -13.52
CA GLY A 36 -6.44 -13.64 -14.17
C GLY A 36 -6.79 -12.41 -13.33
N LYS A 37 -6.90 -12.52 -11.99
CA LYS A 37 -7.24 -11.38 -11.10
C LYS A 37 -6.40 -10.12 -11.38
N THR A 38 -5.08 -10.29 -11.51
CA THR A 38 -4.17 -9.18 -11.79
C THR A 38 -4.43 -8.55 -13.16
N ARG A 39 -4.52 -9.36 -14.22
CA ARG A 39 -4.72 -8.89 -15.60
C ARG A 39 -6.13 -8.38 -15.87
N GLY A 40 -7.13 -8.95 -15.19
CA GLY A 40 -8.55 -8.67 -15.42
C GLY A 40 -9.10 -7.52 -14.58
N TYR A 41 -8.54 -7.26 -13.40
CA TYR A 41 -9.01 -6.20 -12.50
C TYR A 41 -7.88 -5.22 -12.13
N VAL A 42 -6.75 -5.70 -11.62
CA VAL A 42 -5.71 -4.82 -11.06
C VAL A 42 -5.07 -3.92 -12.13
N ILE A 43 -4.56 -4.49 -13.22
CA ILE A 43 -3.88 -3.75 -14.28
C ILE A 43 -4.81 -2.74 -14.96
N PRO A 44 -6.03 -3.09 -15.39
CA PRO A 44 -6.95 -2.12 -15.99
C PRO A 44 -7.23 -0.93 -15.07
N ASN A 45 -7.46 -1.15 -13.77
CA ASN A 45 -7.74 -0.07 -12.83
C ASN A 45 -6.50 0.81 -12.55
N ILE A 46 -5.29 0.24 -12.54
CA ILE A 46 -4.05 1.04 -12.42
C ILE A 46 -3.88 1.96 -13.63
N LEU A 47 -4.11 1.43 -14.83
CA LEU A 47 -3.93 2.17 -16.08
C LEU A 47 -4.97 3.28 -16.29
N GLN A 48 -6.04 3.33 -15.49
CA GLN A 48 -6.96 4.48 -15.49
C GLN A 48 -6.30 5.76 -14.96
N CYS A 49 -5.19 5.67 -14.23
CA CYS A 49 -4.40 6.83 -13.81
C CYS A 49 -5.24 7.89 -13.08
N SER A 50 -6.18 7.44 -12.25
CA SER A 50 -7.15 8.32 -11.58
C SER A 50 -6.69 8.82 -10.23
N GLU A 51 -5.82 8.07 -9.54
CA GLU A 51 -5.53 8.25 -8.11
C GLU A 51 -4.07 7.92 -7.78
N SER A 52 -3.62 8.31 -6.58
CA SER A 52 -2.33 7.85 -6.03
C SER A 52 -2.46 6.42 -5.52
N MET A 53 -1.47 5.57 -5.81
CA MET A 53 -1.54 4.14 -5.56
C MET A 53 -0.35 3.64 -4.74
N VAL A 54 -0.63 2.72 -3.82
CA VAL A 54 0.38 1.89 -3.14
C VAL A 54 0.09 0.44 -3.50
N ILE A 55 1.04 -0.24 -4.12
CA ILE A 55 0.86 -1.59 -4.68
C ILE A 55 1.83 -2.54 -4.00
N ALA A 56 1.30 -3.58 -3.37
CA ALA A 56 2.08 -4.70 -2.86
C ALA A 56 2.25 -5.76 -3.96
N ASP A 57 3.37 -5.72 -4.68
CA ASP A 57 3.66 -6.67 -5.75
C ASP A 57 4.55 -7.83 -5.25
N THR A 58 3.93 -8.96 -4.92
CA THR A 58 4.64 -10.15 -4.45
C THR A 58 5.35 -10.94 -5.55
N LYS A 59 5.04 -10.67 -6.83
CA LYS A 59 5.60 -11.41 -7.97
C LYS A 59 6.57 -10.58 -8.80
N GLY A 60 6.64 -9.26 -8.57
CA GLY A 60 7.47 -8.33 -9.34
C GLY A 60 7.01 -8.17 -10.79
N ALA A 61 5.76 -8.51 -11.10
CA ALA A 61 5.24 -8.48 -12.47
C ALA A 61 4.53 -7.17 -12.82
N ILE A 62 4.01 -6.45 -11.83
CA ILE A 62 3.17 -5.27 -12.05
C ILE A 62 4.04 -4.06 -12.39
N CYS A 63 5.07 -3.76 -11.60
CA CYS A 63 5.91 -2.58 -11.79
C CYS A 63 6.53 -2.50 -13.20
N PRO A 64 7.12 -3.58 -13.77
CA PRO A 64 7.65 -3.56 -15.13
C PRO A 64 6.57 -3.34 -16.21
N GLU A 65 5.34 -3.79 -15.97
CA GLU A 65 4.24 -3.73 -16.94
C GLU A 65 3.59 -2.34 -16.98
N VAL A 66 3.30 -1.74 -15.82
CA VAL A 66 2.52 -0.49 -15.73
C VAL A 66 3.36 0.73 -15.35
N GLY A 67 4.53 0.54 -14.71
CA GLY A 67 5.39 1.62 -14.24
C GLY A 67 5.82 2.61 -15.35
N PRO A 68 6.27 2.14 -16.53
CA PRO A 68 6.61 3.04 -17.63
C PRO A 68 5.43 3.90 -18.12
N ILE A 69 4.22 3.33 -18.12
CA ILE A 69 2.99 4.02 -18.55
C ILE A 69 2.62 5.09 -17.51
N LEU A 70 2.64 4.73 -16.23
CA LEU A 70 2.39 5.68 -15.14
C LEU A 70 3.36 6.86 -15.17
N ALA A 71 4.66 6.60 -15.40
CA ALA A 71 5.65 7.65 -15.53
C ALA A 71 5.38 8.59 -16.72
N GLN A 72 4.88 8.07 -17.85
CA GLN A 72 4.48 8.88 -19.00
C GLN A 72 3.24 9.75 -18.71
N GLU A 73 2.30 9.23 -17.92
CA GLU A 73 1.14 9.97 -17.42
C GLU A 73 1.49 10.95 -16.27
N GLY A 74 2.78 11.13 -15.97
CA GLY A 74 3.27 12.13 -15.00
C GLY A 74 3.37 11.65 -13.56
N TYR A 75 3.17 10.35 -13.29
CA TYR A 75 3.32 9.81 -11.95
C TYR A 75 4.79 9.72 -11.51
N LYS A 76 5.01 10.00 -10.22
CA LYS A 76 6.26 9.63 -9.55
C LYS A 76 6.20 8.16 -9.14
N VAL A 77 6.78 7.29 -9.95
CA VAL A 77 6.87 5.85 -9.66
C VAL A 77 8.05 5.58 -8.72
N VAL A 78 7.75 4.96 -7.57
CA VAL A 78 8.73 4.57 -6.55
C VAL A 78 8.59 3.08 -6.31
N GLU A 79 9.66 2.33 -6.56
CA GLU A 79 9.72 0.89 -6.31
C GLU A 79 10.62 0.60 -5.11
N ILE A 80 10.09 -0.16 -4.15
CA ILE A 80 10.83 -0.62 -2.98
C ILE A 80 10.86 -2.14 -3.04
N ASN A 81 12.00 -2.69 -3.46
CA ASN A 81 12.21 -4.13 -3.52
C ASN A 81 12.64 -4.64 -2.14
N LEU A 82 11.71 -5.28 -1.44
CA LEU A 82 11.95 -5.88 -0.12
C LEU A 82 12.50 -7.31 -0.19
N ALA A 83 12.50 -7.94 -1.36
CA ALA A 83 13.07 -9.28 -1.56
C ALA A 83 14.59 -9.20 -1.78
N ASP A 84 15.03 -8.20 -2.54
CA ASP A 84 16.44 -7.89 -2.73
C ASP A 84 16.67 -6.38 -2.53
N CYS A 85 17.02 -6.01 -1.31
CA CYS A 85 17.27 -4.63 -0.93
C CYS A 85 18.46 -3.99 -1.67
N ALA A 86 19.43 -4.80 -2.15
CA ALA A 86 20.60 -4.28 -2.86
C ALA A 86 20.26 -3.85 -4.29
N LEU A 87 19.25 -4.49 -4.89
CA LEU A 87 18.71 -4.13 -6.20
C LEU A 87 17.61 -3.06 -6.13
N SER A 88 17.15 -2.72 -4.93
CA SER A 88 16.10 -1.71 -4.76
C SER A 88 16.61 -0.30 -5.08
N PRO A 89 15.98 0.43 -6.02
CA PRO A 89 16.38 1.81 -6.34
C PRO A 89 16.07 2.79 -5.20
N TYR A 90 15.14 2.44 -4.32
CA TYR A 90 14.74 3.23 -3.16
C TYR A 90 14.80 2.40 -1.88
N GLY A 91 15.14 3.05 -0.77
CA GLY A 91 15.08 2.47 0.58
C GLY A 91 13.90 3.02 1.39
N TYR A 92 13.49 2.27 2.40
CA TYR A 92 12.50 2.72 3.38
C TYR A 92 13.10 2.64 4.79
N ASN A 93 13.07 3.76 5.52
CA ASN A 93 13.44 3.80 6.93
C ASN A 93 12.19 4.14 7.77
N PRO A 94 11.57 3.17 8.47
CA PRO A 94 10.41 3.44 9.31
C PRO A 94 10.71 4.45 10.43
N LEU A 95 11.95 4.50 10.94
CA LEU A 95 12.33 5.45 12.00
C LEU A 95 12.29 6.91 11.53
N ALA A 96 12.39 7.16 10.21
CA ALA A 96 12.26 8.50 9.65
C ALA A 96 10.83 9.07 9.80
N CYS A 97 9.84 8.23 10.12
CA CYS A 97 8.48 8.67 10.40
C CYS A 97 8.29 9.27 11.81
N ILE A 98 9.28 9.12 12.70
CA ILE A 98 9.22 9.67 14.06
C ILE A 98 9.56 11.15 14.01
N ARG A 99 8.56 12.01 14.15
CA ARG A 99 8.75 13.45 14.05
C ARG A 99 9.19 14.03 15.40
N PRO A 100 10.11 15.00 15.40
CA PRO A 100 10.37 15.78 16.60
C PRO A 100 9.21 16.72 16.91
N ASP A 101 9.06 17.08 18.17
CA ASP A 101 8.24 18.18 18.63
C ASP A 101 8.95 19.53 18.44
N ARG A 102 8.39 20.62 19.00
CA ARG A 102 8.97 21.96 18.89
C ARG A 102 10.24 22.15 19.73
N GLU A 103 10.45 21.29 20.72
CA GLU A 103 11.58 21.32 21.66
C GLU A 103 12.70 20.36 21.24
N GLY A 104 12.46 19.54 20.20
CA GLY A 104 13.41 18.59 19.64
C GLY A 104 13.26 17.16 20.18
N HIS A 105 12.27 16.89 21.04
CA HIS A 105 12.00 15.54 21.53
C HIS A 105 11.18 14.74 20.51
N TYR A 106 11.42 13.44 20.43
CA TYR A 106 10.65 12.56 19.55
C TYR A 106 9.24 12.31 20.11
N ARG A 107 8.23 12.44 19.26
CA ARG A 107 6.83 12.26 19.64
C ARG A 107 6.53 10.82 20.03
N GLU A 108 5.99 10.59 21.23
CA GLU A 108 5.68 9.23 21.70
C GLU A 108 4.60 8.56 20.86
N GLN A 109 3.64 9.32 20.31
CA GLN A 109 2.58 8.78 19.46
C GLN A 109 3.13 8.15 18.17
N ASP A 110 4.13 8.79 17.56
CA ASP A 110 4.78 8.27 16.35
C ASP A 110 5.59 7.01 16.72
N ILE A 111 6.29 7.03 17.86
CA ILE A 111 7.05 5.87 18.38
C ILE A 111 6.13 4.68 18.63
N LEU A 112 5.01 4.88 19.33
CA LEU A 112 4.05 3.82 19.68
C LEU A 112 3.38 3.26 18.42
N THR A 113 2.99 4.12 17.49
CA THR A 113 2.41 3.70 16.20
C THR A 113 3.40 2.87 15.41
N LEU A 114 4.65 3.33 15.31
CA LEU A 114 5.70 2.61 14.61
C LEU A 114 5.99 1.26 15.26
N ALA A 115 6.09 1.21 16.59
CA ALA A 115 6.28 -0.02 17.34
C ALA A 115 5.15 -1.03 17.07
N ALA A 116 3.90 -0.56 17.06
CA ALA A 116 2.74 -1.40 16.74
C ALA A 116 2.72 -1.91 15.29
N CYS A 117 3.26 -1.14 14.34
CA CYS A 117 3.42 -1.59 12.95
C CYS A 117 4.54 -2.62 12.77
N MET A 118 5.64 -2.49 13.51
CA MET A 118 6.81 -3.38 13.39
C MET A 118 6.64 -4.68 14.17
N VAL A 119 5.95 -4.63 15.31
CA VAL A 119 5.68 -5.79 16.16
C VAL A 119 4.16 -5.92 16.31
N PRO A 120 3.48 -6.52 15.32
CA PRO A 120 2.05 -6.76 15.42
C PRO A 120 1.77 -7.75 16.56
N VAL A 121 0.70 -7.50 17.32
CA VAL A 121 0.29 -8.41 18.40
C VAL A 121 -0.35 -9.66 17.79
N GLU A 122 0.40 -10.76 17.76
CA GLU A 122 -0.05 -12.02 17.13
C GLU A 122 -0.95 -12.86 18.06
N SER A 123 -0.78 -12.73 19.39
CA SER A 123 -1.52 -13.50 20.38
C SER A 123 -1.99 -12.63 21.54
N ARG A 124 -3.27 -12.76 21.91
CA ARG A 124 -3.82 -12.14 23.13
C ARG A 124 -3.37 -12.86 24.41
N HIS A 125 -2.89 -14.11 24.31
CA HIS A 125 -2.54 -14.94 25.45
C HIS A 125 -1.06 -14.85 25.82
N ASP A 126 -0.23 -14.23 24.97
CA ASP A 126 1.17 -13.94 25.28
C ASP A 126 1.50 -12.47 25.00
N PRO A 127 1.02 -11.56 25.87
CA PRO A 127 1.25 -10.13 25.69
C PRO A 127 2.70 -9.74 25.98
N TYR A 128 3.51 -10.61 26.60
CA TYR A 128 4.82 -10.22 27.12
C TYR A 128 5.86 -10.13 26.00
N TRP A 129 5.88 -11.09 25.08
CA TRP A 129 6.80 -11.06 23.94
C TRP A 129 6.29 -10.19 22.79
N CYS A 130 4.97 -10.03 22.66
CA CYS A 130 4.37 -9.20 21.62
C CYS A 130 4.38 -7.69 21.95
N CYS A 131 4.38 -7.28 23.23
CA CYS A 131 4.30 -5.86 23.62
C CYS A 131 5.62 -5.28 24.15
N CYS A 132 6.72 -6.02 24.13
CA CYS A 132 8.02 -5.55 24.64
C CYS A 132 9.09 -5.51 23.55
N PRO A 133 9.12 -4.49 22.66
CA PRO A 133 10.16 -4.36 21.64
C PRO A 133 11.50 -3.84 22.18
N PHE A 134 11.64 -3.60 23.49
CA PHE A 134 12.82 -2.96 24.09
C PHE A 134 13.25 -3.67 25.38
N PHE A 135 13.80 -4.87 25.25
CA PHE A 135 14.79 -5.37 26.21
C PHE A 135 16.03 -5.77 25.41
N LEU A 136 16.95 -4.82 25.27
CA LEU A 136 18.34 -5.10 24.93
C LEU A 136 18.99 -5.78 26.14
N THR A 137 19.46 -7.01 25.96
CA THR A 137 20.58 -7.57 26.75
C THR A 137 21.87 -7.40 25.96
#